data_AF-A0A536HNM0-F1
#
_entry.id   AF-A0A536HNM0-F1
#
_cell.length_a   1.000
_cell.length_b   1.000
_cell.length_c   1.000
_cell.angle_alpha   90.00
_cell.angle_beta   90.00
_cell.angle_gamma   90.00
#
_symmetry.space_group_name_H-M   'P 1'
#
loop_
_entity.id
_entity.type
_entity.pdbx_description
1 polymer ?
#
loop_
_entity_poly.entity_id
_entity_poly.type
_entity_poly.pdbx_seq_one_letter_code
_entity_poly.pdbx_strand_id
1 'polypeptide(L)'
;MAGPTYILIHVFGTVRDELDREDPGKRKHTYSAWLREYVAEQPQRLTQIARLVDVLTENGWRVIGSPYDCDVMLEREISRQTAEEELRRAEVWDILMRIASPDDDGHIIWREHPEGKPAAPRRRRRVRRPPTREQGS
;
A
#
# COMPACT_ATOMS: atom_id res chain seq x y z
N MET A 1 -7.85 -24.67 -7.70
CA MET A 1 -7.07 -23.54 -8.24
C MET A 1 -6.65 -22.68 -7.07
N ALA A 2 -5.37 -22.35 -6.94
CA ALA A 2 -4.92 -21.43 -5.91
C ALA A 2 -5.46 -20.03 -6.26
N GLY A 3 -6.24 -19.44 -5.36
CA GLY A 3 -6.63 -18.03 -5.51
C GLY A 3 -5.42 -17.12 -5.32
N PRO A 4 -5.48 -15.86 -5.78
CA PRO A 4 -4.42 -14.88 -5.54
C PRO A 4 -4.24 -14.67 -4.04
N THR A 5 -2.99 -14.57 -3.62
CA THR A 5 -2.57 -14.22 -2.28
C THR A 5 -2.00 -12.81 -2.28
N TYR A 6 -2.26 -12.06 -1.22
CA TYR A 6 -1.89 -10.65 -1.11
C TYR A 6 -1.01 -10.39 0.11
N ILE A 7 -0.12 -9.41 -0.02
CA ILE A 7 0.64 -8.79 1.07
C ILE A 7 0.26 -7.31 1.09
N LEU A 8 -0.10 -6.81 2.27
CA LEU A 8 -0.35 -5.38 2.51
C LEU A 8 0.73 -4.84 3.45
N ILE A 9 1.36 -3.73 3.07
CA ILE A 9 2.36 -3.04 3.86
C ILE A 9 1.88 -1.61 4.10
N HIS A 10 1.59 -1.30 5.36
CA HIS A 10 1.21 0.05 5.76
C HIS A 10 2.45 0.96 5.83
N VAL A 11 2.59 1.91 4.89
CA VAL A 11 3.82 2.73 4.79
C VAL A 11 3.93 3.74 5.90
N PHE A 12 2.82 4.08 6.55
CA PHE A 12 2.82 4.94 7.74
C PHE A 12 2.41 4.20 9.03
N GLY A 13 2.23 2.88 8.97
CA GLY A 13 1.72 2.09 10.10
C GLY A 13 0.31 2.54 10.50
N THR A 14 0.00 2.46 11.80
CA THR A 14 -1.27 2.90 12.41
C THR A 14 -1.42 4.41 12.52
N VAL A 15 -0.36 5.18 12.23
CA VAL A 15 -0.33 6.62 12.49
C VAL A 15 -1.32 7.38 11.62
N ARG A 16 -1.67 6.84 10.44
CA ARG A 16 -2.78 7.38 9.65
C ARG A 16 -4.11 7.30 10.40
N ASP A 17 -4.39 6.17 11.03
CA ASP A 17 -5.63 5.98 11.80
C ASP A 17 -5.65 6.89 13.03
N GLU A 18 -4.49 7.15 13.63
CA GLU A 18 -4.34 8.12 14.71
C GLU A 18 -4.64 9.55 14.22
N LEU A 19 -4.10 9.95 13.06
CA LEU A 19 -4.36 11.25 12.44
C LEU A 19 -5.83 11.42 12.03
N ASP A 20 -6.45 10.39 11.47
CA ASP A 20 -7.86 10.41 11.06
C ASP A 20 -8.80 10.45 12.27
N ARG A 21 -8.38 9.92 13.43
CA ARG A 21 -9.10 10.06 14.71
C ARG A 21 -8.93 11.43 15.36
N GLU A 22 -7.85 12.17 15.06
CA GLU A 22 -7.68 13.53 15.58
C GLU A 22 -8.65 14.53 14.95
N ASP A 23 -9.38 15.24 15.82
CA ASP A 23 -10.33 16.29 15.48
C ASP A 23 -9.68 17.34 14.54
N PRO A 24 -10.22 17.57 13.32
CA PRO A 24 -9.64 18.49 12.34
C PRO A 24 -9.37 19.89 12.88
N GLY A 25 -10.16 20.35 13.87
CA GLY A 25 -10.01 21.66 14.51
C GLY A 25 -8.85 21.76 15.53
N LYS A 26 -8.24 20.63 15.92
CA LYS A 26 -7.12 20.56 16.86
C LYS A 26 -5.79 20.21 16.20
N ARG A 27 -5.79 19.88 14.90
CA ARG A 27 -4.58 19.57 14.14
C ARG A 27 -3.69 20.81 14.06
N LYS A 28 -2.62 20.82 14.87
CA LYS A 28 -1.60 21.88 14.84
C LYS A 28 -0.74 21.86 13.58
N HIS A 29 -0.71 20.73 12.86
CA HIS A 29 0.13 20.51 11.68
C HIS A 29 -0.75 20.19 10.45
N THR A 30 -0.38 20.74 9.30
CA THR A 30 -0.97 20.27 8.03
C THR A 30 -0.53 18.84 7.76
N TYR A 31 -1.34 18.05 7.05
CA TYR A 31 -0.97 16.69 6.63
C TYR A 31 0.41 16.64 5.95
N SER A 32 0.71 17.64 5.11
CA SER A 32 2.01 17.80 4.46
C SER A 32 3.17 18.17 5.40
N ALA A 33 2.92 18.87 6.51
CA ALA A 33 3.94 19.16 7.51
C ALA A 33 4.29 17.89 8.30
N TRP A 34 3.28 17.14 8.73
CA TRP A 34 3.46 15.85 9.39
C TRP A 34 4.21 14.85 8.51
N LEU A 35 3.86 14.74 7.22
CA LEU A 35 4.58 13.85 6.29
C LEU A 35 6.08 14.17 6.23
N ARG A 36 6.46 15.45 6.28
CA ARG A 36 7.87 15.86 6.29
C ARG A 36 8.56 15.47 7.59
N GLU A 37 7.89 15.64 8.72
CA GLU A 37 8.40 15.23 10.04
C GLU A 37 8.58 13.70 10.07
N TYR A 38 7.58 12.93 9.66
CA TYR A 38 7.65 11.46 9.62
C TYR A 38 8.81 10.96 8.75
N VAL A 39 8.97 11.51 7.53
CA VAL A 39 10.06 11.11 6.63
C VAL A 39 11.43 11.45 7.23
N ALA A 40 11.53 12.57 7.96
CA ALA A 40 12.77 12.95 8.65
C ALA A 40 13.08 12.04 9.85
N GLU A 41 12.06 11.59 10.57
CA GLU A 41 12.21 10.74 11.77
C GLU A 41 12.38 9.25 11.45
N GLN A 42 11.77 8.77 10.37
CA GLN A 42 11.71 7.34 10.02
C GLN A 42 12.33 6.99 8.64
N PRO A 43 13.50 7.56 8.25
CA PRO A 43 14.09 7.27 6.94
C PRO A 43 14.52 5.81 6.80
N GLN A 44 14.89 5.14 7.92
CA GLN A 44 15.27 3.72 7.87
C GLN A 44 14.07 2.84 7.53
N ARG A 45 12.87 3.13 8.06
CA ARG A 45 11.67 2.34 7.78
C ARG A 45 11.30 2.38 6.31
N LEU A 46 11.31 3.58 5.71
CA LEU A 46 11.04 3.75 4.27
C LEU A 46 12.06 3.00 3.40
N THR A 47 13.34 3.04 3.79
CA THR A 47 14.41 2.29 3.11
C THR A 47 14.19 0.78 3.21
N GLN A 48 13.76 0.29 4.37
CA GLN A 48 13.48 -1.13 4.58
C GLN A 48 12.26 -1.60 3.79
N ILE A 49 11.20 -0.78 3.70
CA ILE A 49 10.04 -1.06 2.84
C ILE A 49 10.49 -1.17 1.38
N ALA A 50 11.27 -0.20 0.87
CA ALA A 50 11.75 -0.23 -0.50
C ALA A 50 12.53 -1.51 -0.80
N ARG A 51 13.49 -1.88 0.06
CA ARG A 51 14.26 -3.13 -0.08
C ARG A 51 13.38 -4.37 -0.04
N LEU A 52 12.40 -4.40 0.86
CA LEU A 52 11.48 -5.52 0.96
C LEU A 52 10.64 -5.66 -0.31
N VAL A 53 10.18 -4.55 -0.89
CA VAL A 53 9.46 -4.55 -2.17
C VAL A 53 10.35 -5.05 -3.30
N ASP A 54 11.61 -4.64 -3.37
CA ASP A 54 12.55 -5.13 -4.38
C ASP A 54 12.71 -6.65 -4.27
N VAL A 55 12.98 -7.18 -3.07
CA VAL A 55 13.12 -8.63 -2.88
C VAL A 55 11.82 -9.38 -3.18
N LEU A 56 10.66 -8.86 -2.78
CA LEU A 56 9.38 -9.49 -3.09
C LEU A 56 9.12 -9.52 -4.61
N THR A 57 9.43 -8.43 -5.32
CA THR A 57 9.26 -8.39 -6.78
C THR A 57 10.22 -9.33 -7.51
N GLU A 58 11.47 -9.45 -7.06
CA GLU A 58 12.43 -10.46 -7.52
C GLU A 58 11.89 -11.89 -7.28
N ASN A 59 11.15 -12.11 -6.20
CA ASN A 59 10.47 -13.38 -5.88
C ASN A 59 9.09 -13.51 -6.53
N GLY A 60 8.81 -12.77 -7.61
CA GLY A 60 7.62 -12.94 -8.43
C GLY A 60 6.34 -12.34 -7.86
N TRP A 61 6.42 -11.51 -6.81
CA TRP A 61 5.28 -10.73 -6.34
C TRP A 61 5.06 -9.51 -7.23
N ARG A 62 3.80 -9.23 -7.57
CA ARG A 62 3.42 -8.07 -8.38
C ARG A 62 2.91 -6.96 -7.47
N VAL A 63 3.53 -5.78 -7.53
CA VAL A 63 2.98 -4.57 -6.90
C VAL A 63 1.70 -4.18 -7.63
N ILE A 64 0.62 -4.00 -6.87
CA ILE A 64 -0.67 -3.52 -7.34
C ILE A 64 -1.06 -2.23 -6.66
N GLY A 65 -2.06 -1.53 -7.23
CA GLY A 65 -2.57 -0.30 -6.65
C GLY A 65 -3.12 -0.58 -5.27
N SER A 66 -2.56 0.09 -4.26
CA SER A 66 -3.11 0.06 -2.91
C SER A 66 -4.40 0.89 -2.86
N PRO A 67 -5.44 0.40 -2.18
CA PRO A 67 -6.66 1.17 -1.92
C PRO A 67 -6.44 2.31 -0.93
N TYR A 68 -5.49 2.17 -0.01
CA TYR A 68 -5.10 3.23 0.91
C TYR A 68 -4.03 4.10 0.26
N ASP A 69 -4.31 5.41 0.18
CA ASP A 69 -3.31 6.40 -0.18
C ASP A 69 -2.05 6.19 0.66
N CYS A 70 -0.95 5.92 -0.05
CA CYS A 70 0.41 5.68 0.44
C CYS A 70 0.78 4.26 0.90
N ASP A 71 -0.12 3.27 0.93
CA ASP A 71 0.28 1.89 1.27
C ASP A 71 0.81 1.11 0.05
N VAL A 72 1.48 -0.01 0.31
CA VAL A 72 1.98 -0.91 -0.75
C VAL A 72 1.25 -2.23 -0.65
N MET A 73 0.65 -2.65 -1.76
CA MET A 73 0.00 -3.94 -1.88
C MET A 73 0.68 -4.77 -2.96
N LEU A 74 0.95 -6.03 -2.66
CA LEU A 74 1.53 -6.99 -3.58
C LEU A 74 0.62 -8.21 -3.72
N GLU A 75 0.58 -8.81 -4.91
CA GLU A 75 -0.17 -10.03 -5.16
C GLU A 75 0.66 -11.10 -5.86
N ARG A 76 0.29 -12.37 -5.63
CA ARG A 76 0.85 -13.51 -6.35
C ARG A 76 -0.12 -14.68 -6.39
N GLU A 77 -0.15 -15.42 -7.50
CA GLU A 77 -1.05 -16.56 -7.70
C GLU A 77 -0.50 -17.85 -7.06
N ILE A 78 -0.43 -17.87 -5.74
CA ILE A 78 0.02 -19.01 -4.93
C ILE A 78 -0.89 -19.16 -3.70
N SER A 79 -0.86 -20.32 -3.05
CA SER A 79 -1.60 -20.50 -1.80
C SER A 79 -0.95 -19.73 -0.65
N ARG A 80 -1.73 -19.31 0.37
CA ARG A 80 -1.19 -18.67 1.58
C ARG A 80 -0.07 -19.48 2.25
N GLN A 81 -0.25 -20.81 2.33
CA GLN A 81 0.74 -21.68 2.94
C GLN A 81 2.05 -21.69 2.13
N THR A 82 1.94 -21.84 0.80
CA THR A 82 3.09 -21.79 -0.11
C THR A 82 3.79 -20.43 -0.04
N ALA A 83 3.03 -19.35 0.03
CA ALA A 83 3.58 -18.00 0.18
C ALA A 83 4.42 -17.87 1.45
N GLU A 84 3.91 -18.32 2.60
CA GLU A 84 4.66 -18.27 3.86
C GLU A 84 5.95 -19.12 3.78
N GLU A 85 5.86 -20.34 3.26
CA GLU A 85 7.03 -21.21 3.11
C GLU A 85 8.10 -20.59 2.20
N GLU A 86 7.70 -19.98 1.08
CA GLU A 86 8.63 -19.31 0.17
C GLU A 86 9.25 -18.06 0.79
N LEU A 87 8.47 -17.24 1.51
CA LEU A 87 8.97 -16.06 2.20
C LEU A 87 9.97 -16.41 3.32
N ARG A 88 9.75 -17.54 4.01
CA ARG A 88 10.70 -18.09 4.99
C ARG A 88 11.96 -18.59 4.32
N ARG A 89 11.85 -19.30 3.18
CA ARG A 89 13.01 -19.77 2.39
C ARG A 89 13.84 -18.62 1.82
N ALA A 90 13.20 -17.51 1.47
CA ALA A 90 13.85 -16.29 1.00
C ALA A 90 14.42 -15.42 2.13
N GLU A 91 14.34 -15.88 3.40
CA GLU A 91 14.84 -15.16 4.59
C GLU A 91 14.25 -13.75 4.78
N VAL A 92 13.10 -13.46 4.16
CA VAL A 92 12.41 -12.17 4.27
C VAL A 92 11.24 -12.17 5.24
N TRP A 93 10.82 -13.34 5.71
CA TRP A 93 9.66 -13.50 6.59
C TRP A 93 9.73 -12.62 7.84
N ASP A 94 10.86 -12.62 8.56
CA ASP A 94 10.99 -11.86 9.81
C ASP A 94 10.99 -10.34 9.57
N ILE A 95 11.61 -9.91 8.46
CA ILE A 95 11.63 -8.50 8.05
C ILE A 95 10.22 -8.06 7.65
N LEU A 96 9.52 -8.89 6.87
CA LEU A 96 8.14 -8.68 6.49
C LEU A 96 7.24 -8.58 7.72
N MET A 97 7.37 -9.51 8.67
CA MET A 97 6.63 -9.48 9.94
C MET A 97 6.82 -8.17 10.70
N ARG A 98 8.06 -7.70 10.80
CA ARG A 98 8.37 -6.46 11.51
C ARG A 98 7.83 -5.21 10.81
N ILE A 99 7.81 -5.19 9.48
CA ILE A 99 7.49 -3.99 8.69
C ILE A 99 5.99 -3.90 8.37
N ALA A 100 5.39 -5.03 8.00
CA ALA A 100 4.03 -5.13 7.47
C ALA A 100 2.98 -5.48 8.54
N SER A 101 3.38 -5.70 9.79
CA SER A 101 2.45 -5.89 10.93
C SER A 101 2.43 -4.65 11.83
N PRO A 102 1.61 -3.62 11.54
CA PRO A 102 1.33 -2.55 12.49
C PRO A 102 0.13 -2.84 13.41
N ASP A 103 -0.75 -3.80 13.07
CA ASP A 103 -2.01 -4.06 13.79
C ASP A 103 -2.07 -5.41 14.52
N ASP A 104 -2.96 -5.47 15.52
CA ASP A 104 -3.15 -6.55 16.52
C ASP A 104 -3.50 -7.93 15.94
N ASP A 105 -3.93 -8.02 14.68
CA ASP A 105 -4.41 -9.29 14.12
C ASP A 105 -3.28 -10.17 13.55
N GLY A 106 -2.05 -9.65 13.36
CA GLY A 106 -0.89 -10.45 12.93
C GLY A 106 -1.03 -11.13 11.54
N HIS A 107 -2.02 -10.71 10.74
CA HIS A 107 -2.29 -11.25 9.41
C HIS A 107 -1.61 -10.40 8.34
N ILE A 108 -0.54 -10.93 7.75
CA ILE A 108 0.22 -10.23 6.69
C ILE A 108 -0.06 -10.81 5.31
N ILE A 109 -0.33 -12.11 5.27
CA ILE A 109 -0.67 -12.83 4.05
C ILE A 109 -2.19 -13.03 4.00
N TRP A 110 -2.82 -12.42 3.01
CA TRP A 110 -4.26 -12.46 2.83
C TRP A 110 -4.64 -13.36 1.66
N ARG A 111 -5.64 -14.23 1.89
CA ARG A 111 -6.20 -15.12 0.84
C ARG A 111 -7.21 -14.39 -0.05
N GLU A 112 -7.83 -13.36 0.49
CA GLU A 112 -8.74 -12.48 -0.21
C GLU A 112 -8.15 -11.08 -0.18
N HIS A 113 -8.57 -10.22 -1.11
CA HIS A 113 -8.14 -8.84 -1.10
C HIS A 113 -8.52 -8.22 0.26
N PRO A 114 -7.59 -7.60 1.01
CA PRO A 114 -7.83 -7.17 2.40
C PRO A 114 -9.05 -6.26 2.58
N GLU A 115 -9.42 -5.50 1.55
CA GLU A 115 -10.60 -4.62 1.55
C GLU A 115 -11.84 -5.17 0.81
N GLY A 116 -11.83 -6.44 0.38
CA GLY A 116 -12.82 -6.96 -0.57
C GLY A 116 -12.51 -6.57 -2.02
N LYS A 117 -13.32 -7.05 -2.98
CA LYS A 117 -13.02 -7.02 -4.43
C LYS A 117 -12.51 -5.63 -4.87
N PRO A 118 -11.36 -5.53 -5.55
CA PRO A 118 -10.83 -4.26 -6.01
C PRO A 118 -11.87 -3.56 -6.89
N ALA A 119 -12.15 -2.29 -6.60
CA ALA A 119 -13.06 -1.49 -7.41
C ALA A 119 -12.52 -1.44 -8.85
N ALA A 120 -13.37 -1.78 -9.83
CA ALA A 120 -12.97 -1.77 -11.23
C ALA A 120 -12.36 -0.39 -11.59
N PRO A 121 -11.29 -0.35 -12.40
CA PRO A 121 -10.59 0.88 -12.71
C PRO A 121 -11.58 1.94 -13.19
N ARG A 122 -11.65 3.07 -12.45
CA ARG A 122 -12.53 4.19 -12.81
C ARG A 122 -12.19 4.62 -14.23
N ARG A 123 -13.10 4.37 -15.17
CA ARG A 123 -12.98 4.78 -16.57
C ARG A 123 -12.67 6.29 -16.57
N ARG A 124 -11.47 6.68 -17.00
CA ARG A 124 -11.11 8.11 -17.15
C ARG A 124 -12.18 8.76 -18.02
N ARG A 125 -12.99 9.65 -17.41
CA ARG A 125 -13.98 10.45 -18.14
C ARG A 125 -13.20 11.27 -19.15
N ARG A 126 -13.35 10.99 -20.45
CA ARG A 126 -12.76 11.83 -21.50
C ARG A 126 -13.24 13.26 -21.25
N VAL A 127 -12.31 14.15 -20.90
CA VAL A 127 -12.57 15.58 -20.82
C VAL A 127 -12.94 16.00 -22.24
N ARG A 128 -14.21 16.37 -22.46
CA ARG A 128 -14.62 16.97 -23.75
C ARG A 128 -13.84 18.27 -23.88
N ARG A 129 -13.07 18.42 -24.95
CA ARG A 129 -12.43 19.71 -25.28
C ARG A 129 -13.54 20.78 -25.35
N PRO A 130 -13.34 21.97 -24.76
CA PRO A 130 -14.26 23.09 -24.96
C PRO A 130 -14.43 23.34 -26.47
N PRO A 131 -15.64 23.65 -26.96
CA PRO A 131 -15.83 23.97 -28.37
C PRO A 131 -14.99 25.19 -28.73
N THR A 132 -14.19 25.07 -29.79
CA THR A 132 -13.44 26.18 -30.37
C THR A 132 -14.45 27.19 -30.89
N ARG A 133 -14.40 28.42 -30.37
CA ARG A 133 -15.26 29.52 -30.82
C ARG A 133 -14.78 29.91 -32.23
N GLU A 134 -15.54 29.57 -33.26
CA GLU A 134 -15.31 30.11 -34.60
C GLU A 134 -15.48 31.64 -34.51
N GLN A 135 -14.38 32.37 -34.70
CA GLN A 135 -14.42 33.81 -34.93
C GLN A 135 -14.98 34.00 -36.34
N GLY A 136 -16.23 34.46 -36.42
CA GLY A 136 -16.87 34.83 -37.68
C GLY A 136 -16.09 35.93 -38.39
N SER A 137 -15.94 35.76 -39.70
CA SER A 137 -15.65 36.86 -40.64
C SER A 137 -16.95 37.54 -41.06
#